data_AF-A0A4R3N472-F1
#
_entry.id   AF-A0A4R3N472-F1
#
_cell.length_a   1.000
_cell.length_b   1.000
_cell.length_c   1.000
_cell.angle_alpha   90.00
_cell.angle_beta   90.00
_cell.angle_gamma   90.00
#
_symmetry.space_group_name_H-M   'P 1'
#
loop_
_entity.id
_entity.type
_entity.pdbx_description
1 polymer ?
#
loop_
_entity_poly.entity_id
_entity_poly.type
_entity_poly.pdbx_seq_one_letter_code
_entity_poly.pdbx_strand_id
1 'polypeptide(L)'
;MPSTGKSAAVSEGTGFGPRRVLFAVIALLLLMLLPVSLQGLIRASQSDAAAGEDREALAFAQWQALWSDLAARGEIALQPVQTDSSLRAAGDTAFMRYRNLWGAVDEPTRRTFQMAALSGDPQRKLDLLQPLARAADARIRFRALLEMARVQRRLRAPEAAREAALTALMIAGVPERIRADAHFLLADIAWESGSLDAAESALTLAIAADPGFWDARQMRLLVLGRQLGQPRQHTADCLDRTRQMILDLGAMPALAQDRTQFRDIADRFAAEGSSVNPAFALIAGLGYRWSGDLARSRAVLSSAAVGRGRLPAACETAILDKASEWILAI
;
A
#
# COMPACT_ATOMS: atom_id res chain seq x y z
N MET A 1 -63.38 56.37 36.93
CA MET A 1 -63.70 57.48 35.99
C MET A 1 -62.75 57.41 34.80
N PRO A 2 -63.25 57.71 33.59
CA PRO A 2 -62.98 56.92 32.39
C PRO A 2 -62.12 57.64 31.35
N SER A 3 -61.62 56.89 30.36
CA SER A 3 -61.49 57.26 28.94
C SER A 3 -60.65 56.18 28.24
N THR A 4 -61.22 55.06 27.78
CA THR A 4 -61.77 54.84 26.42
C THR A 4 -61.07 55.64 25.31
N GLY A 5 -60.16 54.98 24.60
CA GLY A 5 -59.52 55.48 23.38
C GLY A 5 -59.37 54.39 22.32
N LYS A 6 -60.46 54.14 21.59
CA LYS A 6 -60.58 53.70 20.18
C LYS A 6 -59.70 52.54 19.68
N SER A 7 -60.36 51.39 19.47
CA SER A 7 -60.03 50.43 18.42
C SER A 7 -60.21 51.08 17.04
N ALA A 8 -59.16 51.02 16.22
CA ALA A 8 -59.26 51.20 14.78
C ALA A 8 -59.08 49.83 14.11
N ALA A 9 -60.12 49.37 13.44
CA ALA A 9 -60.10 48.21 12.58
C ALA A 9 -59.14 48.46 11.41
N VAL A 10 -58.01 47.75 11.38
CA VAL A 10 -57.14 47.70 10.22
C VAL A 10 -57.63 46.58 9.32
N SER A 11 -58.23 47.00 8.21
CA SER A 11 -58.53 46.19 7.03
C SER A 11 -57.23 45.54 6.54
N GLU A 12 -57.05 44.24 6.81
CA GLU A 12 -56.03 43.41 6.15
C GLU A 12 -56.38 43.28 4.66
N GLY A 13 -55.86 44.22 3.87
CA GLY A 13 -55.81 44.08 2.43
C GLY A 13 -54.94 42.87 2.10
N THR A 14 -55.55 41.84 1.53
CA THR A 14 -54.91 40.67 0.92
C THR A 14 -54.17 41.08 -0.36
N GLY A 15 -53.22 41.99 -0.22
CA GLY A 15 -52.27 42.33 -1.27
C GLY A 15 -51.34 41.14 -1.48
N PHE A 16 -51.48 40.46 -2.62
CA PHE A 16 -50.50 39.49 -3.10
C PHE A 16 -49.16 40.20 -3.31
N GLY A 17 -48.36 40.27 -2.24
CA GLY A 17 -47.06 40.92 -2.27
C GLY A 17 -46.13 40.20 -3.24
N PRO A 18 -45.31 40.93 -4.03
CA PRO A 18 -44.40 40.37 -5.03
C PRO A 18 -43.42 39.34 -4.45
N ARG A 19 -43.19 39.36 -3.13
CA ARG A 19 -42.41 38.36 -2.40
C ARG A 19 -43.03 36.95 -2.46
N ARG A 20 -44.36 36.80 -2.40
CA ARG A 20 -45.01 35.47 -2.48
C ARG A 20 -44.87 34.84 -3.86
N VAL A 21 -44.91 35.65 -4.91
CA VAL A 21 -44.68 35.19 -6.30
C VAL A 21 -43.24 34.72 -6.47
N LEU A 22 -42.25 35.47 -5.94
CA LEU A 22 -40.85 35.06 -5.99
C LEU A 22 -40.59 33.72 -5.27
N PHE A 23 -41.15 33.52 -4.08
CA PHE A 23 -41.03 32.25 -3.36
C PHE A 23 -41.68 31.08 -4.10
N ALA A 24 -42.85 31.29 -4.72
CA ALA A 24 -43.52 30.26 -5.52
C ALA A 24 -42.69 29.87 -6.75
N VAL A 25 -42.08 30.84 -7.44
CA VAL A 25 -41.22 30.59 -8.61
C VAL A 25 -39.95 29.84 -8.21
N ILE A 26 -39.29 30.22 -7.10
CA ILE A 26 -38.10 29.52 -6.60
C ILE A 26 -38.45 28.08 -6.19
N ALA A 27 -39.56 27.88 -5.48
CA ALA A 27 -40.02 26.56 -5.08
C ALA A 27 -40.32 25.68 -6.31
N LEU A 28 -40.96 26.23 -7.34
CA LEU A 28 -41.24 25.51 -8.59
C LEU A 28 -39.95 25.15 -9.34
N LEU A 29 -38.96 26.05 -9.39
CA LEU A 29 -37.65 25.78 -10.01
C LEU A 29 -36.87 24.70 -9.26
N LEU A 30 -36.86 24.73 -7.93
CA LEU A 30 -36.23 23.68 -7.12
C LEU A 30 -36.94 22.33 -7.31
N LEU A 31 -38.27 22.33 -7.38
CA LEU A 31 -39.06 21.12 -7.61
C LEU A 31 -38.82 20.54 -9.01
N MET A 32 -38.58 21.39 -10.01
CA MET A 32 -38.21 21.00 -11.37
C MET A 32 -36.77 20.48 -11.48
N LEU A 33 -35.84 20.96 -10.65
CA LEU A 33 -34.44 20.51 -10.61
C LEU A 33 -34.26 19.17 -9.89
N LEU A 34 -35.13 18.87 -8.91
CA LEU A 34 -35.11 17.64 -8.12
C LEU A 34 -35.18 16.34 -8.94
N PRO A 35 -36.06 16.17 -9.96
CA PRO A 35 -36.07 14.98 -10.79
C PRO A 35 -34.82 14.84 -11.67
N VAL A 36 -34.21 15.96 -12.11
CA VAL A 36 -32.99 15.94 -12.91
C VAL A 36 -31.79 15.49 -12.07
N SER A 37 -31.67 15.98 -10.84
CA SER A 37 -30.62 15.53 -9.91
C SER A 37 -30.83 14.09 -9.47
N LEU A 38 -32.07 13.65 -9.24
CA LEU A 38 -32.37 12.25 -8.95
C LEU A 38 -32.02 11.33 -10.14
N GLN A 39 -32.37 11.72 -11.37
CA GLN A 39 -31.99 10.95 -12.56
C GLN A 39 -30.48 10.89 -12.76
N GLY A 40 -29.75 11.96 -12.46
CA GLY A 40 -28.28 11.98 -12.47
C GLY A 40 -27.69 10.98 -11.48
N LEU A 41 -28.20 10.94 -10.24
CA LEU A 41 -27.78 9.99 -9.21
C LEU A 41 -28.11 8.54 -9.59
N ILE A 42 -29.29 8.27 -10.16
CA ILE A 42 -29.67 6.92 -10.60
C ILE A 42 -28.77 6.45 -11.75
N ARG A 43 -28.47 7.31 -12.74
CA ARG A 43 -27.58 6.96 -13.86
C ARG A 43 -26.14 6.77 -13.41
N ALA A 44 -25.63 7.61 -12.50
CA ALA A 44 -24.30 7.42 -11.92
C ALA A 44 -24.23 6.08 -11.17
N SER A 45 -25.23 5.77 -10.35
CA SER A 45 -25.31 4.48 -9.63
C SER A 45 -25.40 3.27 -10.57
N GLN A 46 -26.11 3.37 -11.70
CA GLN A 46 -26.21 2.28 -12.68
C GLN A 46 -24.91 2.11 -13.48
N SER A 47 -24.25 3.21 -13.84
CA SER A 47 -22.94 3.19 -14.50
C SER A 47 -21.86 2.59 -13.60
N ASP A 48 -21.87 2.95 -12.32
CA ASP A 48 -20.93 2.40 -11.33
C ASP A 48 -21.18 0.91 -11.07
N ALA A 49 -22.44 0.46 -11.11
CA ALA A 49 -22.79 -0.95 -10.98
C ALA A 49 -22.29 -1.78 -12.17
N ALA A 50 -22.56 -1.35 -13.40
CA ALA A 50 -22.09 -2.04 -14.60
C ALA A 50 -20.56 -2.06 -14.72
N ALA A 51 -19.91 -0.92 -14.47
CA ALA A 51 -18.45 -0.85 -14.43
C ALA A 51 -17.85 -1.70 -13.29
N GLY A 52 -18.57 -1.82 -12.17
CA GLY A 52 -18.20 -2.67 -11.04
C GLY A 52 -18.22 -4.16 -11.39
N GLU A 53 -19.27 -4.64 -12.08
CA GLU A 53 -19.38 -6.03 -12.52
C GLU A 53 -18.28 -6.42 -13.51
N ASP A 54 -18.02 -5.58 -14.52
CA ASP A 54 -16.94 -5.81 -15.49
C ASP A 54 -15.56 -5.83 -14.81
N ARG A 55 -15.34 -4.91 -13.85
CA ARG A 55 -14.09 -4.85 -13.07
C ARG A 55 -13.92 -6.07 -12.18
N GLU A 56 -15.00 -6.56 -11.55
CA GLU A 56 -14.98 -7.77 -10.72
C GLU A 56 -14.67 -9.02 -11.54
N ALA A 57 -15.35 -9.20 -12.69
CA ALA A 57 -15.11 -10.32 -13.59
C ALA A 57 -13.66 -10.35 -14.11
N LEU A 58 -13.13 -9.18 -14.50
CA LEU A 58 -11.74 -9.05 -14.93
C LEU A 58 -10.76 -9.36 -13.78
N ALA A 59 -11.00 -8.83 -12.58
CA ALA A 59 -10.15 -9.07 -11.42
C ALA A 59 -10.11 -10.56 -11.05
N PHE A 60 -11.27 -11.23 -11.08
CA PHE A 60 -11.37 -12.65 -10.81
C PHE A 60 -10.63 -13.50 -11.85
N ALA A 61 -10.79 -13.21 -13.14
CA ALA A 61 -10.08 -13.91 -14.21
C ALA A 61 -8.55 -13.76 -14.09
N GLN A 62 -8.07 -12.54 -13.82
CA GLN A 62 -6.64 -12.28 -13.59
C GLN A 62 -6.11 -13.00 -12.35
N TRP A 63 -6.89 -13.01 -11.27
CA TRP A 63 -6.55 -13.69 -10.02
C TRP A 63 -6.40 -15.20 -10.23
N GLN A 64 -7.33 -15.84 -10.95
CA GLN A 64 -7.25 -17.29 -11.25
C GLN A 64 -6.04 -17.64 -12.12
N ALA A 65 -5.74 -16.85 -13.15
CA ALA A 65 -4.61 -17.09 -14.05
C ALA A 65 -3.27 -17.10 -13.32
N LEU A 66 -3.08 -16.20 -12.34
CA LEU A 66 -1.82 -16.06 -11.60
C LEU A 66 -1.46 -17.28 -10.77
N TRP A 67 -2.45 -17.95 -10.20
CA TRP A 67 -2.18 -19.09 -9.33
C TRP A 67 -1.57 -20.29 -10.05
N SER A 68 -1.96 -20.50 -11.30
CA SER A 68 -1.40 -21.59 -12.12
C SER A 68 0.08 -21.33 -12.43
N ASP A 69 0.44 -20.07 -12.71
CA ASP A 69 1.82 -19.65 -12.96
C ASP A 69 2.68 -19.68 -11.68
N LEU A 70 2.11 -19.26 -10.55
CA LEU A 70 2.81 -19.19 -9.26
C LEU A 70 3.27 -20.55 -8.74
N ALA A 71 2.39 -21.57 -8.82
CA ALA A 71 2.71 -22.91 -8.35
C ALA A 71 3.87 -23.51 -9.14
N ALA A 72 3.90 -23.29 -10.46
CA ALA A 72 4.99 -23.73 -11.33
C ALA A 72 6.31 -23.01 -11.00
N ARG A 73 6.28 -21.68 -10.83
CA ARG A 73 7.49 -20.88 -10.53
C ARG A 73 8.06 -21.16 -9.14
N GLY A 74 7.20 -21.34 -8.14
CA GLY A 74 7.61 -21.64 -6.77
C GLY A 74 8.42 -22.93 -6.70
N GLU A 75 7.92 -24.02 -7.29
CA GLU A 75 8.62 -25.31 -7.31
C GLU A 75 9.95 -25.26 -8.10
N ILE A 76 9.98 -24.52 -9.23
CA ILE A 76 11.21 -24.32 -10.02
C ILE A 76 12.27 -23.56 -9.21
N ALA A 77 11.86 -22.53 -8.47
CA ALA A 77 12.78 -21.73 -7.67
C ALA A 77 13.28 -22.46 -6.40
N LEU A 78 12.60 -23.52 -5.96
CA LEU A 78 13.07 -24.41 -4.89
C LEU A 78 14.15 -25.40 -5.34
N GLN A 79 14.41 -25.48 -6.64
CA GLN A 79 15.56 -26.16 -7.22
C GLN A 79 16.69 -25.12 -7.39
N PRO A 80 17.83 -25.27 -6.71
CA PRO A 80 18.92 -24.30 -6.77
C PRO A 80 19.65 -24.44 -8.11
N VAL A 81 19.03 -23.98 -9.18
CA VAL A 81 19.77 -23.59 -10.38
C VAL A 81 20.49 -22.31 -9.98
N GLN A 82 21.79 -22.22 -10.29
CA GLN A 82 22.58 -21.01 -10.16
C GLN A 82 21.98 -19.92 -11.07
N THR A 83 20.87 -19.33 -10.67
CA THR A 83 20.20 -18.26 -11.39
C THR A 83 20.96 -16.98 -11.19
N ASP A 84 20.92 -16.16 -12.24
CA ASP A 84 21.63 -14.92 -12.44
C ASP A 84 21.89 -14.13 -11.14
N SER A 85 23.17 -14.00 -10.78
CA SER A 85 23.62 -13.26 -9.60
C SER A 85 23.14 -11.80 -9.56
N SER A 86 22.68 -11.25 -10.69
CA SER A 86 22.12 -9.89 -10.79
C SER A 86 20.78 -9.69 -10.06
N LEU A 87 20.09 -10.78 -9.70
CA LEU A 87 18.78 -10.74 -9.01
C LEU A 87 18.86 -10.95 -7.49
N ARG A 88 20.05 -11.24 -6.93
CA ARG A 88 20.20 -11.47 -5.48
C ARG A 88 20.13 -10.16 -4.70
N ALA A 89 19.29 -10.11 -3.66
CA ALA A 89 19.30 -9.02 -2.69
C ALA A 89 20.56 -9.10 -1.81
N ALA A 90 21.37 -8.03 -1.82
CA ALA A 90 22.73 -8.02 -1.28
C ALA A 90 22.90 -7.44 0.14
N GLY A 91 21.90 -7.48 1.02
CA GLY A 91 22.01 -6.90 2.37
C GLY A 91 22.20 -5.37 2.37
N ASP A 92 22.29 -4.75 3.55
CA ASP A 92 21.96 -3.34 3.85
C ASP A 92 22.46 -2.25 2.86
N THR A 93 21.61 -1.24 2.61
CA THR A 93 20.60 -1.40 1.54
C THR A 93 20.89 -0.64 0.23
N ALA A 94 21.53 0.53 0.25
CA ALA A 94 21.68 1.33 -0.98
C ALA A 94 23.02 1.10 -1.71
N PHE A 95 24.14 1.04 -0.99
CA PHE A 95 25.48 0.88 -1.59
C PHE A 95 25.85 -0.57 -1.89
N MET A 96 25.33 -1.52 -1.11
CA MET A 96 25.54 -2.94 -1.39
C MET A 96 24.63 -3.40 -2.52
N ARG A 97 23.36 -2.99 -2.52
CA ARG A 97 22.40 -3.33 -3.58
C ARG A 97 22.72 -2.66 -4.92
N TYR A 98 23.17 -1.40 -4.89
CA TYR A 98 23.43 -0.64 -6.11
C TYR A 98 24.91 -0.35 -6.34
N ARG A 99 25.83 -1.18 -5.83
CA ARG A 99 27.29 -0.95 -5.88
C ARG A 99 27.80 -0.46 -7.24
N ASN A 100 27.23 -0.99 -8.33
CA ASN A 100 27.64 -0.67 -9.70
C ASN A 100 27.00 0.62 -10.27
N LEU A 101 26.05 1.25 -9.58
CA LEU A 101 25.32 2.44 -10.02
C LEU A 101 25.88 3.75 -9.43
N TRP A 102 26.71 3.67 -8.39
CA TRP A 102 27.21 4.84 -7.66
C TRP A 102 28.40 5.54 -8.32
N GLY A 103 29.13 4.88 -9.21
CA GLY A 103 30.35 5.43 -9.81
C GLY A 103 31.48 5.62 -8.79
N ALA A 104 32.51 6.37 -9.16
CA ALA A 104 33.62 6.71 -8.25
C ALA A 104 33.20 7.81 -7.27
N VAL A 105 33.43 7.57 -5.97
CA VAL A 105 33.22 8.55 -4.90
C VAL A 105 34.57 8.94 -4.33
N ASP A 106 34.84 10.25 -4.27
CA ASP A 106 36.08 10.80 -3.72
C ASP A 106 36.26 10.42 -2.25
N GLU A 107 37.52 10.39 -1.80
CA GLU A 107 37.88 9.96 -0.46
C GLU A 107 37.27 10.85 0.65
N PRO A 108 37.29 12.20 0.56
CA PRO A 108 36.61 13.06 1.52
C PRO A 108 35.12 12.75 1.67
N THR A 109 34.36 12.66 0.57
CA THR A 109 32.93 12.32 0.61
C THR A 109 32.70 10.97 1.29
N ARG A 110 33.52 9.97 0.95
CA ARG A 110 33.43 8.63 1.53
C ARG A 110 33.66 8.65 3.04
N ARG A 111 34.70 9.38 3.51
CA ARG A 111 35.00 9.54 4.93
C ARG A 111 33.85 10.23 5.66
N THR A 112 33.23 11.26 5.09
CA THR A 112 32.09 11.93 5.72
C THR A 112 30.89 11.00 5.87
N PHE A 113 30.55 10.20 4.86
CA PHE A 113 29.49 9.18 5.00
C PHE A 113 29.83 8.11 6.05
N GLN A 114 31.10 7.69 6.14
CA GLN A 114 31.55 6.74 7.17
C GLN A 114 31.45 7.34 8.58
N MET A 115 31.93 8.57 8.77
CA MET A 115 31.81 9.29 10.04
C MET A 115 30.35 9.49 10.44
N ALA A 116 29.49 9.86 9.48
CA ALA A 116 28.06 9.96 9.71
C ALA A 116 27.51 8.61 10.17
N ALA A 117 27.76 7.52 9.43
CA ALA A 117 27.28 6.17 9.77
C ALA A 117 27.71 5.71 11.17
N LEU A 118 28.97 5.92 11.54
CA LEU A 118 29.55 5.56 12.84
C LEU A 118 29.11 6.48 13.98
N SER A 119 28.53 7.65 13.68
CA SER A 119 28.03 8.56 14.70
C SER A 119 26.75 8.01 15.35
N GLY A 120 26.82 7.82 16.67
CA GLY A 120 25.66 7.48 17.51
C GLY A 120 24.78 8.68 17.87
N ASP A 121 25.27 9.90 17.69
CA ASP A 121 24.53 11.14 17.92
C ASP A 121 23.73 11.53 16.66
N PRO A 122 22.38 11.55 16.70
CA PRO A 122 21.56 11.92 15.57
C PRO A 122 21.84 13.32 15.02
N GLN A 123 22.11 14.30 15.89
CA GLN A 123 22.33 15.68 15.44
C GLN A 123 23.66 15.80 14.72
N ARG A 124 24.74 15.28 15.32
CA ARG A 124 26.05 15.20 14.67
C ARG A 124 25.99 14.47 13.32
N LYS A 125 25.16 13.42 13.21
CA LYS A 125 24.94 12.72 11.94
C LYS A 125 24.27 13.63 10.90
N LEU A 126 23.24 14.40 11.27
CA LEU A 126 22.64 15.39 10.38
C LEU A 126 23.64 16.47 9.95
N ASP A 127 24.44 16.98 10.87
CA ASP A 127 25.45 18.01 10.60
C ASP A 127 26.51 17.52 9.60
N LEU A 128 26.92 16.25 9.71
CA LEU A 128 27.85 15.61 8.75
C LEU A 128 27.22 15.41 7.37
N LEU A 129 25.91 15.15 7.29
CA LEU A 129 25.21 14.90 6.03
C LEU A 129 24.81 16.20 5.30
N GLN A 130 24.59 17.29 6.04
CA GLN A 130 24.09 18.55 5.49
C GLN A 130 24.94 19.13 4.34
N PRO A 131 26.30 19.13 4.39
CA PRO A 131 27.12 19.56 3.26
C PRO A 131 26.96 18.66 2.03
N LEU A 132 26.82 17.34 2.24
CA LEU A 132 26.70 16.36 1.16
C LEU A 132 25.34 16.47 0.44
N ALA A 133 24.28 16.90 1.14
CA ALA A 133 22.98 17.18 0.53
C ALA A 133 23.04 18.33 -0.50
N ARG A 134 24.12 19.11 -0.53
CA ARG A 134 24.37 20.21 -1.47
C ARG A 134 25.50 19.91 -2.46
N ALA A 135 26.03 18.68 -2.49
CA ALA A 135 27.11 18.29 -3.39
C ALA A 135 26.74 18.51 -4.87
N ALA A 136 27.74 18.69 -5.74
CA ALA A 136 27.49 18.83 -7.18
C ALA A 136 26.95 17.53 -7.81
N ASP A 137 27.45 16.38 -7.35
CA ASP A 137 27.01 15.06 -7.82
C ASP A 137 25.61 14.71 -7.29
N ALA A 138 24.71 14.39 -8.23
CA ALA A 138 23.31 14.07 -7.94
C ALA A 138 23.13 12.85 -7.02
N ARG A 139 23.97 11.82 -7.18
CA ARG A 139 23.91 10.60 -6.38
C ARG A 139 24.35 10.90 -4.94
N ILE A 140 25.44 11.66 -4.75
CA ILE A 140 25.88 12.09 -3.41
C ILE A 140 24.75 12.85 -2.70
N ARG A 141 24.14 13.83 -3.37
CA ARG A 141 22.98 14.57 -2.80
C ARG A 141 21.84 13.64 -2.42
N PHE A 142 21.45 12.74 -3.33
CA PHE A 142 20.36 11.79 -3.11
C PHE A 142 20.61 10.93 -1.88
N ARG A 143 21.82 10.36 -1.76
CA ARG A 143 22.20 9.53 -0.61
C ARG A 143 22.13 10.32 0.69
N ALA A 144 22.68 11.53 0.70
CA ALA A 144 22.70 12.37 1.89
C ALA A 144 21.27 12.65 2.39
N LEU A 145 20.36 13.02 1.49
CA LEU A 145 18.95 13.25 1.83
C LEU A 145 18.24 11.98 2.32
N LEU A 146 18.50 10.83 1.70
CA LEU A 146 17.94 9.56 2.14
C LEU A 146 18.41 9.20 3.57
N GLU A 147 19.70 9.38 3.86
CA GLU A 147 20.24 9.15 5.20
C GLU A 147 19.70 10.17 6.23
N MET A 148 19.56 11.43 5.84
CA MET A 148 18.90 12.44 6.69
C MET A 148 17.46 12.04 7.00
N ALA A 149 16.71 11.56 6.00
CA ALA A 149 15.34 11.09 6.19
C ALA A 149 15.27 9.91 7.17
N ARG A 150 16.19 8.94 7.07
CA ARG A 150 16.32 7.81 8.02
C ARG A 150 16.64 8.28 9.44
N VAL A 151 17.49 9.30 9.59
CA VAL A 151 17.79 9.90 10.90
C VAL A 151 16.56 10.58 11.50
N GLN A 152 15.88 11.42 10.72
CA GLN A 152 14.66 12.11 11.15
C GLN A 152 13.55 11.12 11.54
N ARG A 153 13.46 10.00 10.81
CA ARG A 153 12.54 8.92 11.14
C ARG A 153 12.83 8.30 12.52
N ARG A 154 14.10 8.01 12.82
CA ARG A 154 14.52 7.52 14.15
C ARG A 154 14.28 8.54 15.27
N LEU A 155 14.41 9.83 14.96
CA LEU A 155 14.07 10.93 15.87
C LEU A 155 12.56 11.15 16.04
N ARG A 156 11.71 10.31 15.44
CA ARG A 156 10.24 10.46 15.45
C ARG A 156 9.79 11.83 14.92
N ALA A 157 10.50 12.36 13.92
CA ALA A 157 10.16 13.58 13.19
C ALA A 157 9.64 13.22 11.78
N PRO A 158 8.41 12.71 11.63
CA PRO A 158 7.91 12.13 10.39
C PRO A 158 7.83 13.16 9.25
N GLU A 159 7.47 14.41 9.53
CA GLU A 159 7.39 15.45 8.50
C GLU A 159 8.76 15.80 7.92
N ALA A 160 9.79 15.97 8.76
CA ALA A 160 11.15 16.21 8.30
C ALA A 160 11.72 15.01 7.53
N ALA A 161 11.38 13.78 7.97
CA ALA A 161 11.74 12.57 7.26
C ALA A 161 11.08 12.51 5.86
N ARG A 162 9.79 12.83 5.79
CA ARG A 162 9.02 12.87 4.55
C ARG A 162 9.55 13.92 3.59
N GLU A 163 9.81 15.13 4.07
CA GLU A 163 10.37 16.23 3.28
C GLU A 163 11.73 15.86 2.67
N ALA A 164 12.63 15.29 3.46
CA ALA A 164 13.94 14.86 2.98
C ALA A 164 13.83 13.74 1.93
N ALA A 165 12.93 12.76 2.13
CA ALA A 165 12.69 11.69 1.15
C ALA A 165 12.07 12.22 -0.17
N LEU A 166 11.10 13.14 -0.10
CA LEU A 166 10.53 13.79 -1.28
C LEU A 166 11.58 14.63 -2.01
N THR A 167 12.44 15.35 -1.27
CA THR A 167 13.52 16.14 -1.86
C THR A 167 14.54 15.25 -2.57
N ALA A 168 14.83 14.07 -2.03
CA ALA A 168 15.67 13.08 -2.71
C ALA A 168 15.05 12.66 -4.06
N LEU A 169 13.74 12.40 -4.10
CA LEU A 169 13.02 12.06 -5.33
C LEU A 169 13.00 13.18 -6.38
N MET A 170 13.20 14.45 -5.99
CA MET A 170 13.26 15.57 -6.95
C MET A 170 14.64 15.72 -7.63
N ILE A 171 15.68 15.00 -7.18
CA ILE A 171 17.02 15.16 -7.77
C ILE A 171 17.07 14.54 -9.17
N ALA A 172 17.33 15.35 -10.19
CA ALA A 172 17.55 14.88 -11.55
C ALA A 172 18.87 14.10 -11.70
N GLY A 173 18.93 13.16 -12.66
CA GLY A 173 20.15 12.40 -12.96
C GLY A 173 20.44 11.21 -12.03
N VAL A 174 19.56 10.92 -11.07
CA VAL A 174 19.63 9.70 -10.25
C VAL A 174 18.96 8.55 -11.00
N PRO A 175 19.63 7.39 -11.18
CA PRO A 175 19.04 6.19 -11.79
C PRO A 175 17.76 5.75 -11.07
N GLU A 176 16.76 5.32 -11.84
CA GLU A 176 15.44 4.96 -11.31
C GLU A 176 15.52 3.91 -10.20
N ARG A 177 16.33 2.87 -10.40
CA ARG A 177 16.50 1.80 -9.40
C ARG A 177 16.95 2.29 -8.02
N ILE A 178 17.73 3.36 -7.95
CA ILE A 178 18.19 3.94 -6.67
C ILE A 178 17.05 4.70 -5.97
N ARG A 179 16.08 5.24 -6.72
CA ARG A 179 14.91 5.98 -6.17
C ARG A 179 13.99 5.08 -5.36
N ALA A 180 14.06 3.77 -5.60
CA ALA A 180 13.28 2.78 -4.87
C ALA A 180 13.40 2.91 -3.35
N ASP A 181 14.60 3.24 -2.83
CA ASP A 181 14.82 3.42 -1.38
C ASP A 181 14.06 4.63 -0.80
N ALA A 182 13.94 5.72 -1.56
CA ALA A 182 13.20 6.89 -1.12
C ALA A 182 11.70 6.61 -1.10
N HIS A 183 11.18 5.89 -2.10
CA HIS A 183 9.80 5.41 -2.10
C HIS A 183 9.52 4.44 -0.94
N PHE A 184 10.43 3.51 -0.67
CA PHE A 184 10.31 2.60 0.49
C PHE A 184 10.29 3.37 1.81
N LEU A 185 11.11 4.41 1.97
CA LEU A 185 11.11 5.22 3.19
C LEU A 185 9.80 6.03 3.34
N LEU A 186 9.24 6.54 2.24
CA LEU A 186 7.91 7.17 2.28
C LEU A 186 6.83 6.18 2.70
N ALA A 187 6.93 4.93 2.27
CA ALA A 187 6.03 3.89 2.71
C ALA A 187 6.16 3.59 4.21
N ASP A 188 7.38 3.50 4.75
CA ASP A 188 7.61 3.33 6.19
C ASP A 188 6.99 4.46 7.01
N ILE A 189 7.18 5.70 6.57
CA ILE A 189 6.59 6.88 7.23
C ILE A 189 5.05 6.81 7.19
N ALA A 190 4.47 6.46 6.03
CA ALA A 190 3.02 6.35 5.87
C ALA A 190 2.42 5.18 6.68
N TRP A 191 3.12 4.06 6.76
CA TRP A 191 2.73 2.91 7.57
C TRP A 191 2.63 3.28 9.05
N GLU A 192 3.62 4.00 9.56
CA GLU A 192 3.69 4.40 10.97
C GLU A 192 2.68 5.48 11.34
N SER A 193 2.23 6.28 10.38
CA SER A 193 1.11 7.22 10.58
C SER A 193 -0.26 6.55 10.38
N GLY A 194 -0.30 5.26 10.07
CA GLY A 194 -1.55 4.52 9.79
C GLY A 194 -2.17 4.79 8.42
N SER A 195 -1.46 5.49 7.54
CA SER A 195 -1.92 5.85 6.18
C SER A 195 -1.66 4.69 5.20
N LEU A 196 -2.46 3.63 5.29
CA LEU A 196 -2.23 2.38 4.56
C LEU A 196 -2.24 2.55 3.03
N ASP A 197 -3.13 3.36 2.47
CA ASP A 197 -3.19 3.59 1.01
C ASP A 197 -1.96 4.34 0.48
N ALA A 198 -1.45 5.28 1.28
CA ALA A 198 -0.21 5.99 0.96
C ALA A 198 1.01 5.05 1.06
N ALA A 199 1.02 4.15 2.04
CA ALA A 199 2.05 3.13 2.17
C ALA A 199 2.04 2.17 0.97
N GLU A 200 0.86 1.67 0.58
CA GLU A 200 0.68 0.77 -0.57
C GLU A 200 1.16 1.43 -1.88
N SER A 201 0.74 2.68 -2.11
CA SER A 201 1.12 3.45 -3.30
C SER A 201 2.64 3.65 -3.37
N ALA A 202 3.27 4.03 -2.25
CA ALA A 202 4.70 4.23 -2.18
C ALA A 202 5.49 2.92 -2.37
N LEU A 203 5.02 1.78 -1.83
CA LEU A 203 5.65 0.47 -2.04
C LEU A 203 5.53 -0.01 -3.48
N THR A 204 4.40 0.29 -4.13
CA THR A 204 4.22 -0.01 -5.56
C THR A 204 5.23 0.75 -6.42
N LEU A 205 5.49 2.03 -6.11
CA LEU A 205 6.54 2.81 -6.76
C LEU A 205 7.95 2.25 -6.46
N ALA A 206 8.21 1.86 -5.21
CA ALA A 206 9.48 1.25 -4.82
C ALA A 206 9.77 -0.05 -5.62
N ILE A 207 8.78 -0.92 -5.72
CA ILE A 207 8.89 -2.21 -6.44
C ILE A 207 8.94 -2.00 -7.96
N ALA A 208 8.25 -0.99 -8.49
CA ALA A 208 8.35 -0.65 -9.91
C ALA A 208 9.76 -0.15 -10.26
N ALA A 209 10.37 0.66 -9.39
CA ALA A 209 11.73 1.16 -9.56
C ALA A 209 12.80 0.06 -9.39
N ASP A 210 12.63 -0.84 -8.42
CA ASP A 210 13.48 -2.02 -8.22
C ASP A 210 12.64 -3.29 -7.99
N PRO A 211 12.34 -4.07 -9.04
CA PRO A 211 11.56 -5.30 -8.91
C PRO A 211 12.19 -6.35 -7.99
N GLY A 212 13.50 -6.24 -7.73
CA GLY A 212 14.25 -7.09 -6.80
C GLY A 212 14.25 -6.59 -5.34
N PHE A 213 13.48 -5.56 -5.01
CA PHE A 213 13.45 -4.98 -3.66
C PHE A 213 12.67 -5.86 -2.68
N TRP A 214 13.36 -6.86 -2.12
CA TRP A 214 12.85 -7.81 -1.13
C TRP A 214 12.09 -7.15 0.03
N ASP A 215 12.68 -6.16 0.71
CA ASP A 215 12.05 -5.54 1.89
C ASP A 215 10.77 -4.76 1.53
N ALA A 216 10.75 -4.11 0.36
CA ALA A 216 9.55 -3.42 -0.12
C ALA A 216 8.41 -4.41 -0.38
N ARG A 217 8.70 -5.58 -0.96
CA ARG A 217 7.70 -6.64 -1.17
C ARG A 217 7.20 -7.22 0.15
N GLN A 218 8.09 -7.52 1.09
CA GLN A 218 7.70 -7.98 2.44
C GLN A 218 6.79 -6.96 3.13
N MET A 219 7.17 -5.68 3.11
CA MET A 219 6.36 -4.62 3.71
C MET A 219 5.02 -4.46 2.99
N ARG A 220 4.97 -4.61 1.66
CA ARG A 220 3.72 -4.50 0.91
C ARG A 220 2.77 -5.65 1.23
N LEU A 221 3.27 -6.86 1.44
CA LEU A 221 2.43 -7.97 1.94
C LEU A 221 1.77 -7.61 3.28
N LEU A 222 2.50 -6.98 4.21
CA LEU A 222 1.94 -6.56 5.51
C LEU A 222 0.90 -5.44 5.34
N VAL A 223 1.17 -4.47 4.47
CA VAL A 223 0.23 -3.37 4.15
C VAL A 223 -1.06 -3.91 3.55
N LEU A 224 -0.95 -4.73 2.50
CA LEU A 224 -2.08 -5.37 1.83
C LEU A 224 -2.87 -6.24 2.82
N GLY A 225 -2.16 -6.96 3.68
CA GLY A 225 -2.79 -7.72 4.75
C GLY A 225 -3.66 -6.86 5.67
N ARG A 226 -3.11 -5.75 6.20
CA ARG A 226 -3.90 -4.84 7.05
C ARG A 226 -5.06 -4.20 6.31
N GLN A 227 -4.90 -3.84 5.03
CA GLN A 227 -5.99 -3.32 4.22
C GLN A 227 -7.11 -4.34 4.02
N LEU A 228 -6.79 -5.61 3.78
CA LEU A 228 -7.80 -6.68 3.71
C LEU A 228 -8.53 -6.89 5.03
N GLY A 229 -7.92 -6.52 6.17
CA GLY A 229 -8.56 -6.54 7.48
C GLY A 229 -9.50 -5.36 7.74
N GLN A 230 -9.55 -4.35 6.87
CA GLN A 230 -10.45 -3.20 7.05
C GLN A 230 -11.90 -3.60 6.78
N PRO A 231 -12.86 -3.09 7.57
CA PRO A 231 -14.28 -3.36 7.33
C PRO A 231 -14.74 -2.72 6.02
N ARG A 232 -15.72 -3.35 5.36
CA ARG A 232 -16.47 -2.80 4.21
C ARG A 232 -15.62 -2.48 2.96
N GLN A 233 -14.70 -3.36 2.61
CA GLN A 233 -14.02 -3.31 1.30
C GLN A 233 -14.93 -3.81 0.17
N HIS A 234 -14.74 -3.31 -1.05
CA HIS A 234 -15.40 -3.84 -2.25
C HIS A 234 -14.74 -5.14 -2.71
N THR A 235 -15.51 -6.02 -3.36
CA THR A 235 -15.00 -7.31 -3.88
C THR A 235 -13.81 -7.11 -4.81
N ALA A 236 -13.90 -6.16 -5.75
CA ALA A 236 -12.82 -5.88 -6.70
C ALA A 236 -11.51 -5.45 -6.01
N ASP A 237 -11.57 -4.65 -4.95
CA ASP A 237 -10.38 -4.22 -4.21
C ASP A 237 -9.78 -5.39 -3.39
N CYS A 238 -10.63 -6.25 -2.82
CA CYS A 238 -10.18 -7.47 -2.15
C CYS A 238 -9.46 -8.42 -3.10
N LEU A 239 -10.03 -8.65 -4.29
CA LEU A 239 -9.42 -9.48 -5.33
C LEU A 239 -8.12 -8.85 -5.85
N ASP A 240 -8.07 -7.54 -6.09
CA ASP A 240 -6.84 -6.89 -6.55
C ASP A 240 -5.72 -6.91 -5.49
N ARG A 241 -6.04 -6.67 -4.22
CA ARG A 241 -5.04 -6.75 -3.14
C ARG A 241 -4.49 -8.16 -2.95
N THR A 242 -5.37 -9.17 -2.97
CA THR A 242 -4.92 -10.57 -2.93
C THR A 242 -4.10 -10.93 -4.17
N ARG A 243 -4.47 -10.45 -5.36
CA ARG A 243 -3.69 -10.55 -6.60
C ARG A 243 -2.27 -9.97 -6.43
N GLN A 244 -2.15 -8.80 -5.82
CA GLN A 244 -0.84 -8.18 -5.55
C GLN A 244 -0.02 -8.97 -4.53
N MET A 245 -0.66 -9.51 -3.49
CA MET A 245 0.02 -10.39 -2.51
C MET A 245 0.60 -11.63 -3.18
N ILE A 246 -0.15 -12.23 -4.11
CA ILE A 246 0.28 -13.38 -4.91
C ILE A 246 1.50 -13.00 -5.75
N LEU A 247 1.45 -11.87 -6.44
CA LEU A 247 2.57 -11.39 -7.26
C LEU A 247 3.84 -11.14 -6.43
N ASP A 248 3.69 -10.55 -5.24
CA ASP A 248 4.82 -10.31 -4.35
C ASP A 248 5.42 -11.61 -3.83
N LEU A 249 4.59 -12.52 -3.36
CA LEU A 249 5.04 -13.85 -2.95
C LEU A 249 5.70 -14.59 -4.11
N GLY A 250 5.14 -14.54 -5.32
CA GLY A 250 5.69 -15.21 -6.50
C GLY A 250 7.06 -14.73 -6.93
N ALA A 251 7.35 -13.45 -6.67
CA ALA A 251 8.67 -12.89 -6.92
C ALA A 251 9.70 -13.31 -5.85
N MET A 252 9.27 -13.62 -4.62
CA MET A 252 10.17 -13.89 -3.51
C MET A 252 11.13 -15.06 -3.75
N PRO A 253 10.75 -16.20 -4.35
CA PRO A 253 11.71 -17.27 -4.62
C PRO A 253 12.89 -16.92 -5.50
N ALA A 254 12.74 -16.00 -6.45
CA ALA A 254 13.88 -15.52 -7.22
C ALA A 254 14.82 -14.60 -6.42
N LEU A 255 14.35 -14.08 -5.29
CA LEU A 255 15.04 -13.08 -4.45
C LEU A 255 15.57 -13.68 -3.14
N ALA A 256 15.00 -14.79 -2.70
CA ALA A 256 15.34 -15.46 -1.46
C ALA A 256 16.77 -16.04 -1.52
N GLN A 257 17.51 -15.87 -0.43
CA GLN A 257 18.83 -16.45 -0.25
C GLN A 257 18.74 -17.89 0.24
N ASP A 258 17.73 -18.21 1.03
CA ASP A 258 17.47 -19.56 1.55
C ASP A 258 15.99 -19.76 1.92
N ARG A 259 15.67 -20.99 2.33
CA ARG A 259 14.31 -21.39 2.71
C ARG A 259 13.82 -20.82 4.05
N THR A 260 14.73 -20.38 4.92
CA THR A 260 14.38 -19.83 6.24
C THR A 260 13.65 -18.50 6.11
N GLN A 261 13.98 -17.72 5.08
CA GLN A 261 13.29 -16.45 4.80
C GLN A 261 11.79 -16.63 4.53
N PHE A 262 11.38 -17.73 3.89
CA PHE A 262 9.95 -18.03 3.70
C PHE A 262 9.26 -18.44 5.00
N ARG A 263 9.98 -19.20 5.85
CA ARG A 263 9.48 -19.56 7.17
C ARG A 263 9.27 -18.31 8.03
N ASP A 264 10.21 -17.38 8.03
CA ASP A 264 10.11 -16.12 8.80
C ASP A 264 8.94 -15.24 8.34
N ILE A 265 8.63 -15.25 7.04
CA ILE A 265 7.45 -14.57 6.50
C ILE A 265 6.18 -15.31 6.97
N ALA A 266 6.16 -16.64 6.83
CA ALA A 266 5.02 -17.45 7.22
C ALA A 266 4.70 -17.34 8.73
N ASP A 267 5.72 -17.41 9.58
CA ASP A 267 5.59 -17.27 11.04
C ASP A 267 5.01 -15.90 11.40
N ARG A 268 5.45 -14.82 10.74
CA ARG A 268 4.90 -13.46 10.94
C ARG A 268 3.42 -13.36 10.57
N PHE A 269 3.04 -13.82 9.37
CA PHE A 269 1.62 -13.81 8.96
C PHE A 269 0.75 -14.73 9.80
N ALA A 270 1.30 -15.87 10.24
CA ALA A 270 0.61 -16.78 11.14
C ALA A 270 0.30 -16.12 12.49
N ALA A 271 1.27 -15.39 13.04
CA ALA A 271 1.13 -14.67 14.31
C ALA A 271 0.19 -13.45 14.22
N GLU A 272 0.23 -12.70 13.11
CA GLU A 272 -0.56 -11.46 12.97
C GLU A 272 -2.06 -11.69 12.75
N GLY A 273 -2.52 -12.86 12.27
CA GLY A 273 -3.95 -12.99 12.00
C GLY A 273 -4.50 -14.32 11.46
N SER A 274 -3.77 -15.44 11.57
CA SER A 274 -4.19 -16.71 10.94
C SER A 274 -5.55 -17.28 11.39
N SER A 275 -6.07 -16.89 12.56
CA SER A 275 -7.37 -17.37 13.05
C SER A 275 -8.56 -16.51 12.64
N VAL A 276 -8.34 -15.31 12.07
CA VAL A 276 -9.42 -14.35 11.79
C VAL A 276 -9.45 -13.88 10.34
N ASN A 277 -8.34 -13.90 9.60
CA ASN A 277 -8.30 -13.45 8.21
C ASN A 277 -7.83 -14.57 7.26
N PRO A 278 -8.70 -15.10 6.38
CA PRO A 278 -8.32 -16.18 5.47
C PRO A 278 -7.21 -15.81 4.48
N ALA A 279 -7.02 -14.53 4.17
CA ALA A 279 -5.90 -14.09 3.34
C ALA A 279 -4.53 -14.27 4.03
N PHE A 280 -4.46 -14.10 5.35
CA PHE A 280 -3.21 -14.27 6.11
C PHE A 280 -2.87 -15.74 6.21
N ALA A 281 -3.88 -16.56 6.46
CA ALA A 281 -3.73 -18.01 6.45
C ALA A 281 -3.24 -18.51 5.08
N LEU A 282 -3.73 -17.95 3.98
CA LEU A 282 -3.26 -18.29 2.63
C LEU A 282 -1.78 -17.95 2.42
N ILE A 283 -1.33 -16.73 2.80
CA ILE A 283 0.09 -16.35 2.70
C ILE A 283 0.96 -17.26 3.57
N ALA A 284 0.59 -17.42 4.84
CA ALA A 284 1.36 -18.22 5.77
C ALA A 284 1.44 -19.68 5.31
N GLY A 285 0.33 -20.25 4.83
CA GLY A 285 0.28 -21.58 4.23
C GLY A 285 1.26 -21.73 3.07
N LEU A 286 1.28 -20.77 2.14
CA LEU A 286 2.20 -20.78 1.01
C LEU A 286 3.67 -20.64 1.43
N GLY A 287 3.95 -19.71 2.36
CA GLY A 287 5.30 -19.53 2.91
C GLY A 287 5.83 -20.78 3.60
N TYR A 288 5.00 -21.45 4.42
CA TYR A 288 5.38 -22.73 5.04
C TYR A 288 5.63 -23.81 3.99
N ARG A 289 4.78 -23.89 2.95
CA ARG A 289 4.97 -24.84 1.84
C ARG A 289 6.32 -24.61 1.15
N TRP A 290 6.67 -23.37 0.80
CA TRP A 290 7.98 -23.04 0.20
C TRP A 290 9.16 -23.28 1.14
N SER A 291 8.95 -23.15 2.45
CA SER A 291 9.97 -23.52 3.43
C SER A 291 10.17 -25.04 3.58
N GLY A 292 9.23 -25.85 3.04
CA GLY A 292 9.18 -27.30 3.20
C GLY A 292 8.44 -27.80 4.45
N ASP A 293 7.80 -26.90 5.22
CA ASP A 293 7.00 -27.24 6.40
C ASP A 293 5.54 -27.52 6.03
N LEU A 294 5.33 -28.68 5.40
CA LEU A 294 4.02 -29.10 4.89
C LEU A 294 2.98 -29.28 6.02
N ALA A 295 3.41 -29.68 7.20
CA ALA A 295 2.52 -29.88 8.35
C ALA A 295 1.94 -28.55 8.85
N ARG A 296 2.79 -27.53 9.04
CA ARG A 296 2.33 -26.17 9.42
C ARG A 296 1.53 -25.52 8.30
N SER A 297 1.93 -25.73 7.04
CA SER A 297 1.18 -25.25 5.88
C SER A 297 -0.27 -25.76 5.91
N ARG A 298 -0.46 -27.08 6.04
CA ARG A 298 -1.80 -27.68 6.13
C ARG A 298 -2.57 -27.15 7.34
N ALA A 299 -1.96 -27.09 8.51
CA ALA A 299 -2.61 -26.62 9.74
C ALA A 299 -3.15 -25.18 9.60
N VAL A 300 -2.36 -24.27 9.04
CA VAL A 300 -2.76 -22.86 8.87
C VAL A 300 -3.78 -22.69 7.75
N LEU A 301 -3.65 -23.41 6.63
CA LEU A 301 -4.67 -23.37 5.58
C LEU A 301 -6.02 -23.91 6.09
N SER A 302 -6.02 -24.95 6.92
CA SER A 302 -7.24 -25.47 7.55
C SER A 302 -7.89 -24.47 8.51
N SER A 303 -7.11 -23.63 9.21
CA SER A 303 -7.68 -22.61 10.10
C SER A 303 -8.37 -21.47 9.35
N ALA A 304 -8.03 -21.24 8.07
CA ALA A 304 -8.66 -20.21 7.23
C ALA A 304 -10.19 -20.37 7.16
N ALA A 305 -10.68 -21.62 7.12
CA ALA A 305 -12.10 -21.92 7.02
C ALA A 305 -12.92 -21.52 8.26
N VAL A 306 -12.26 -21.31 9.41
CA VAL A 306 -12.88 -20.89 10.67
C VAL A 306 -13.13 -19.37 10.70
N GLY A 307 -12.35 -18.59 9.95
CA GLY A 307 -12.37 -17.13 9.95
C GLY A 307 -13.36 -16.44 9.00
N ARG A 308 -14.48 -17.09 8.63
CA ARG A 308 -15.44 -16.58 7.63
C ARG A 308 -16.12 -15.26 8.02
N GLY A 309 -16.60 -14.52 7.02
CA GLY A 309 -17.41 -13.32 7.16
C GLY A 309 -16.62 -12.03 7.37
N ARG A 310 -15.31 -12.04 7.11
CA ARG A 310 -14.44 -10.86 7.26
C ARG A 310 -14.12 -10.18 5.93
N LEU A 311 -14.19 -10.93 4.84
CA LEU A 311 -13.99 -10.43 3.48
C LEU A 311 -15.33 -10.43 2.71
N PRO A 312 -15.44 -9.69 1.60
CA PRO A 312 -16.57 -9.81 0.69
C PRO A 312 -16.76 -11.26 0.25
N ALA A 313 -17.99 -11.76 0.25
CA ALA A 313 -18.29 -13.20 0.11
C ALA A 313 -17.65 -13.85 -1.13
N ALA A 314 -17.66 -13.16 -2.28
CA ALA A 314 -17.04 -13.65 -3.50
C ALA A 314 -15.50 -13.76 -3.39
N CYS A 315 -14.84 -12.76 -2.82
CA CYS A 315 -13.41 -12.77 -2.55
C CYS A 315 -13.03 -13.85 -1.52
N GLU A 316 -13.82 -13.95 -0.44
CA GLU A 316 -13.61 -14.96 0.61
C GLU A 316 -13.71 -16.38 0.06
N THR A 317 -14.75 -16.65 -0.73
CA THR A 317 -14.97 -17.95 -1.36
C THR A 317 -13.80 -18.33 -2.25
N ALA A 318 -13.34 -17.41 -3.12
CA ALA A 318 -12.18 -17.63 -3.98
C ALA A 318 -10.93 -18.05 -3.19
N ILE A 319 -10.63 -17.32 -2.10
CA ILE A 319 -9.49 -17.59 -1.21
C ILE A 319 -9.62 -18.98 -0.55
N LEU A 320 -10.79 -19.31 -0.02
CA LEU A 320 -11.04 -20.57 0.68
C LEU A 320 -11.02 -21.78 -0.27
N ASP A 321 -11.55 -21.64 -1.48
CA ASP A 321 -11.48 -22.67 -2.51
C ASP A 321 -10.02 -22.98 -2.86
N LYS A 322 -9.21 -21.93 -3.00
CA LYS A 322 -7.78 -22.11 -3.29
C LYS A 322 -7.00 -22.71 -2.13
N ALA A 323 -7.29 -22.29 -0.90
CA ALA A 323 -6.70 -22.90 0.29
C ALA A 323 -7.04 -24.40 0.37
N SER A 324 -8.28 -24.77 0.03
CA SER A 324 -8.73 -26.17 0.02
C SER A 324 -8.03 -27.00 -1.06
N GLU A 325 -7.89 -26.46 -2.27
CA GLU A 325 -7.13 -27.08 -3.37
C GLU A 325 -5.69 -27.40 -2.93
N TRP A 326 -5.03 -26.47 -2.25
CA TRP A 326 -3.65 -26.67 -1.79
C TRP A 326 -3.52 -27.67 -0.65
N ILE A 327 -4.49 -27.70 0.28
CA ILE A 327 -4.52 -28.71 1.33
C ILE A 327 -4.54 -30.12 0.74
N LEU A 328 -5.28 -30.32 -0.36
CA LEU A 328 -5.36 -31.61 -1.07
C LEU A 328 -4.09 -31.97 -1.85
N ALA A 329 -3.29 -30.96 -2.24
CA ALA A 329 -2.05 -31.14 -2.97
C ALA A 329 -0.81 -31.38 -2.09
N ILE A 330 -0.92 -31.13 -0.78
CA ILE A 330 0.09 -31.41 0.25
C ILE A 330 -0.09 -32.83 0.77
#